data_AF-L7MIW2-F1
#
_entry.id   AF-L7MIW2-F1
#
_cell.length_a   1.000
_cell.length_b   1.000
_cell.length_c   1.000
_cell.angle_alpha   90.00
_cell.angle_beta   90.00
_cell.angle_gamma   90.00
#
_symmetry.space_group_name_H-M   'P 1'
#
loop_
_entity.id
_entity.type
_entity.pdbx_description
1 polymer ?
#
loop_
_entity_poly.entity_id
_entity_poly.type
_entity_poly.pdbx_seq_one_letter_code
_entity_poly.pdbx_strand_id
1 'polypeptide(L)'
;VSIDNIRISYTRCHRFLGVIIDRDLSWSAHISYLKKRLTSIAHVMRFLAGKTWGTSVTAMLQLYRALFLGYLRYSTPVLSNAGKTNIRVLQSIQLYRALFLGYLRYSTPVLSNAGKTNIRVLQSIQGQVLRTCLGLPRCANTVATIAIAKDHPITTYITVDTLRAHIRYISRVPDHHLASLPLERPKAAFSRVVAANQHSISWRFSPTTIPPCPEWCLQRPPVHLEVPGIYKKASLSSAALKQISLEHLHISYANRIHVYTDGSVSGSSTGAFVVPSRSITVKFKTSHVTTSTGSELAALLAAMKFVMQESPSKWAIFCDSKAALQCVRSLRRGNYHQLVSQINEICDRATNQGHDIVFQWLPGHCGISGNHLADNAARCAHNETSTLLIPLSRVDAARELRRIAHNATLTHWNSPPHYTRRPQNLESLLQLQLPSKASRRDATMLCRLWVGVAFTNSFSYRIGMADSSKCDNCNSAETIDHLLCHCPRYEQDRRTLQCALRRLDDRPFTQEKILGAWSQSASAQKATRALLQYLKATSLSDRL
;
A
#
# COMPACT_ATOMS: atom_id res chain seq x y z
N VAL A 1 42.51 5.97 19.42
CA VAL A 1 42.36 4.50 19.50
C VAL A 1 42.95 3.92 18.23
N SER A 2 43.79 2.90 18.32
CA SER A 2 44.26 2.15 17.14
C SER A 2 43.64 0.76 17.14
N ILE A 3 43.12 0.31 15.99
CA ILE A 3 42.68 -1.07 15.76
C ILE A 3 43.48 -1.55 14.56
N ASP A 4 44.10 -2.73 14.66
CA ASP A 4 44.94 -3.32 13.61
C ASP A 4 46.03 -2.36 13.07
N ASN A 5 46.72 -1.64 13.98
CA ASN A 5 47.70 -0.58 13.65
C ASN A 5 47.17 0.61 12.84
N ILE A 6 45.85 0.72 12.65
CA ILE A 6 45.22 1.89 12.02
C ILE A 6 44.79 2.88 13.10
N ARG A 7 45.36 4.08 13.08
CA ARG A 7 45.00 5.16 14.02
C ARG A 7 43.60 5.69 13.67
N ILE A 8 42.62 5.34 14.50
CA ILE A 8 41.25 5.84 14.37
C ILE A 8 41.17 7.22 15.03
N SER A 9 40.99 8.25 14.20
CA SER A 9 40.74 9.62 14.65
C SER A 9 39.35 9.74 15.26
N TYR A 10 39.25 10.36 16.43
CA TYR A 10 37.96 10.75 16.99
C TYR A 10 37.30 11.79 16.07
N THR A 11 36.08 11.50 15.61
CA THR A 11 35.30 12.42 14.78
C THR A 11 33.96 12.70 15.45
N ARG A 12 33.54 13.98 15.48
CA ARG A 12 32.26 14.39 16.08
C ARG A 12 31.05 13.92 15.26
N CYS A 13 31.26 13.72 13.96
CA CYS A 13 30.29 13.14 13.06
C CYS A 13 31.01 12.15 12.13
N HIS A 14 30.44 10.97 11.94
CA HIS A 14 31.00 9.95 11.06
C HIS A 14 29.96 9.50 10.03
N ARG A 15 30.38 9.36 8.77
CA ARG A 15 29.49 8.92 7.69
C ARG A 15 29.66 7.42 7.46
N PHE A 16 28.62 6.64 7.72
CA PHE A 16 28.60 5.21 7.51
C PHE A 16 27.47 4.81 6.57
N LEU A 17 27.81 4.12 5.48
CA LEU A 17 26.86 3.69 4.43
C LEU A 17 25.88 4.79 3.99
N GLY A 18 26.34 6.05 3.96
CA GLY A 18 25.57 7.22 3.55
C GLY A 18 24.74 7.91 4.64
N VAL A 19 24.69 7.38 5.85
CA VAL A 19 24.08 7.99 7.04
C VAL A 19 25.14 8.69 7.87
N ILE A 20 24.85 9.89 8.38
CA ILE A 20 25.76 10.63 9.25
C ILE A 20 25.36 10.38 10.70
N ILE A 21 26.25 9.81 11.48
CA ILE A 21 26.05 9.56 12.92
C ILE A 21 26.78 10.66 13.67
N ASP A 22 26.08 11.40 14.50
CA ASP A 22 26.63 12.42 15.39
C ASP A 22 26.86 11.86 16.80
N ARG A 23 27.82 12.45 17.54
CA ARG A 23 28.20 12.02 18.90
C ARG A 23 27.01 11.76 19.82
N ASP A 24 26.02 12.65 19.79
CA ASP A 24 24.89 12.63 20.72
C ASP A 24 23.68 11.86 20.18
N LEU A 25 23.80 11.23 19.00
CA LEU A 25 22.69 10.58 18.29
C LEU A 25 21.45 11.48 18.16
N SER A 26 21.70 12.79 18.00
CA SER A 26 20.66 13.80 17.79
C SER A 26 20.19 13.82 16.32
N TRP A 27 20.98 13.22 15.42
CA TRP A 27 20.79 13.17 13.98
C TRP A 27 20.80 14.53 13.29
N SER A 28 21.22 15.58 13.99
CA SER A 28 21.17 16.96 13.47
C SER A 28 22.08 17.15 12.25
N ALA A 29 23.28 16.55 12.28
CA ALA A 29 24.21 16.56 11.15
C ALA A 29 23.61 15.84 9.92
N HIS A 30 22.95 14.71 10.15
CA HIS A 30 22.29 13.93 9.11
C HIS A 30 21.06 14.63 8.52
N ILE A 31 20.25 15.25 9.36
CA ILE A 31 19.08 16.02 8.93
C ILE A 31 19.51 17.25 8.13
N SER A 32 20.64 17.87 8.50
CA SER A 32 21.23 18.96 7.71
C SER A 32 21.70 18.47 6.33
N TYR A 33 22.29 17.28 6.25
CA TYR A 33 22.64 16.64 4.99
C TYR A 33 21.40 16.30 4.14
N LEU A 34 20.38 15.71 4.76
CA LEU A 34 19.09 15.43 4.14
C LEU A 34 18.45 16.70 3.59
N LYS A 35 18.41 17.77 4.39
CA LYS A 35 17.89 19.08 3.98
C LYS A 35 18.55 19.56 2.70
N LYS A 36 19.89 19.55 2.63
CA LYS A 36 20.64 19.98 1.42
C LYS A 36 20.25 19.14 0.20
N ARG A 37 20.19 17.81 0.35
CA ARG A 37 19.86 16.88 -0.74
C ARG A 37 18.41 16.99 -1.21
N LEU A 38 17.45 16.99 -0.28
CA LEU A 38 16.03 17.13 -0.60
C LEU A 38 15.72 18.50 -1.21
N THR A 39 16.42 19.56 -0.80
CA THR A 39 16.31 20.89 -1.42
C THR A 39 16.83 20.88 -2.86
N SER A 40 17.94 20.18 -3.12
CA SER A 40 18.44 19.97 -4.49
C SER A 40 17.42 19.22 -5.35
N ILE A 41 16.78 18.17 -4.84
CA ILE A 41 15.66 17.50 -5.53
C ILE A 41 14.52 18.47 -5.80
N ALA A 42 14.16 19.33 -4.83
CA ALA A 42 13.15 20.36 -5.03
C ALA A 42 13.52 21.32 -6.18
N HIS A 43 14.81 21.61 -6.38
CA HIS A 43 15.28 22.46 -7.49
C HIS A 43 15.14 21.74 -8.83
N VAL A 44 15.52 20.47 -8.91
CA VAL A 44 15.31 19.64 -10.10
C VAL A 44 13.82 19.55 -10.45
N MET A 45 12.95 19.34 -9.47
CA MET A 45 11.50 19.28 -9.69
C MET A 45 10.95 20.62 -10.21
N ARG A 46 11.50 21.76 -9.78
CA ARG A 46 11.14 23.09 -10.31
C ARG A 46 11.62 23.31 -11.74
N PHE A 47 12.72 22.68 -12.14
CA PHE A 47 13.22 22.72 -13.51
C PHE A 47 12.33 21.90 -14.46
N LEU A 48 11.88 20.72 -14.02
CA LEU A 48 11.08 19.81 -14.83
C LEU A 48 9.65 20.27 -15.10
N ALA A 49 9.11 21.13 -14.24
CA ALA A 49 7.76 21.66 -14.43
C ALA A 49 7.50 22.96 -13.66
N GLY A 50 6.86 23.91 -14.35
CA GLY A 50 6.37 25.16 -13.77
C GLY A 50 4.90 25.06 -13.33
N LYS A 51 4.25 26.21 -13.14
CA LYS A 51 2.84 26.27 -12.73
C LYS A 51 1.89 25.65 -13.75
N THR A 52 2.08 25.92 -15.04
CA THR A 52 1.15 25.51 -16.12
C THR A 52 1.83 24.73 -17.24
N TRP A 53 3.16 24.67 -17.25
CA TRP A 53 3.98 24.02 -18.28
C TRP A 53 4.84 22.89 -17.72
N GLY A 54 5.32 22.03 -18.61
CA GLY A 54 6.22 20.91 -18.30
C GLY A 54 5.48 19.62 -18.00
N THR A 55 6.12 18.76 -17.21
CA THR A 55 5.68 17.38 -16.95
C THR A 55 4.30 17.32 -16.28
N SER A 56 3.46 16.32 -16.61
CA SER A 56 2.14 16.16 -15.99
C SER A 56 2.19 16.04 -14.46
N VAL A 57 1.13 16.46 -13.76
CA VAL A 57 1.05 16.36 -12.28
C VAL A 57 1.23 14.92 -11.82
N THR A 58 0.66 13.95 -12.54
CA THR A 58 0.77 12.51 -12.22
C THR A 58 2.21 12.01 -12.32
N ALA A 59 2.94 12.36 -13.38
CA ALA A 59 4.34 12.02 -13.54
C ALA A 59 5.24 12.74 -12.51
N MET A 60 4.95 14.01 -12.19
CA MET A 60 5.64 14.73 -11.11
C MET A 60 5.46 14.05 -9.74
N LEU A 61 4.25 13.58 -9.41
CA LEU A 61 4.01 12.83 -8.18
C LEU A 61 4.70 11.45 -8.18
N GLN A 62 4.85 10.81 -9.34
CA GLN A 62 5.65 9.59 -9.47
C GLN A 62 7.15 9.86 -9.24
N LEU A 63 7.70 10.92 -9.84
CA LEU A 63 9.08 11.36 -9.61
C LEU A 63 9.32 11.73 -8.15
N TYR A 64 8.38 12.44 -7.52
CA TYR A 64 8.40 12.72 -6.08
C TYR A 64 8.52 11.43 -5.25
N ARG A 65 7.68 10.42 -5.53
CA ARG A 65 7.73 9.13 -4.82
C ARG A 65 9.04 8.37 -5.05
N ALA A 66 9.62 8.48 -6.25
CA ALA A 66 10.87 7.82 -6.58
C ALA A 66 12.10 8.51 -5.94
N LEU A 67 12.19 9.84 -6.07
CA LEU A 67 13.37 10.61 -5.68
C LEU A 67 13.29 11.10 -4.24
N PHE A 68 12.22 11.83 -3.89
CA PHE A 68 12.08 12.44 -2.56
C PHE A 68 11.80 11.36 -1.51
N LEU A 69 10.74 10.56 -1.70
CA LEU A 69 10.42 9.50 -0.74
C LEU A 69 11.45 8.38 -0.77
N GLY A 70 12.05 8.07 -1.94
CA GLY A 70 13.16 7.13 -2.03
C GLY A 70 14.35 7.55 -1.16
N TYR A 71 14.77 8.81 -1.24
CA TYR A 71 15.89 9.34 -0.44
C TYR A 71 15.56 9.47 1.05
N LEU A 72 14.34 9.92 1.38
CA LEU A 72 13.84 9.97 2.75
C LEU A 72 13.84 8.57 3.39
N ARG A 73 13.31 7.57 2.68
CA ARG A 73 13.25 6.16 3.12
C ARG A 73 14.57 5.42 3.08
N TYR A 74 15.57 5.97 2.41
CA TYR A 74 16.93 5.43 2.37
C TYR A 74 17.75 5.81 3.61
N SER A 75 17.54 7.01 4.15
CA SER A 75 18.47 7.72 5.04
C SER A 75 18.57 7.19 6.47
N THR A 76 18.21 5.94 6.67
CA THR A 76 17.42 5.64 7.82
C THR A 76 17.99 4.39 8.62
N PRO A 77 18.93 3.51 8.14
CA PRO A 77 19.39 2.37 8.93
C PRO A 77 20.88 2.32 9.15
N VAL A 78 21.27 2.57 10.38
CA VAL A 78 22.51 2.02 10.90
C VAL A 78 22.11 1.49 12.27
N LEU A 79 21.77 0.21 12.42
CA LEU A 79 22.69 -0.89 12.73
C LEU A 79 21.95 -2.24 12.64
N SER A 80 22.52 -3.25 11.96
CA SER A 80 22.68 -4.63 12.49
C SER A 80 23.33 -5.58 11.46
N ASN A 81 24.52 -6.10 11.83
CA ASN A 81 25.35 -7.19 11.28
C ASN A 81 25.41 -7.47 9.77
N ALA A 82 26.58 -7.16 9.17
CA ALA A 82 27.13 -7.91 8.06
C ALA A 82 28.33 -8.74 8.56
N GLY A 83 28.20 -10.07 8.49
CA GLY A 83 29.35 -10.97 8.60
C GLY A 83 30.28 -10.79 7.41
N LYS A 84 31.59 -10.92 7.66
CA LYS A 84 32.65 -10.86 6.65
C LYS A 84 32.51 -12.04 5.67
N THR A 85 32.11 -11.80 4.42
CA THR A 85 32.73 -12.41 3.20
C THR A 85 32.06 -11.98 1.88
N ASN A 86 32.93 -11.66 0.91
CA ASN A 86 32.78 -11.71 -0.56
C ASN A 86 31.62 -10.98 -1.25
N ILE A 87 31.91 -9.79 -1.80
CA ILE A 87 31.31 -9.33 -3.07
C ILE A 87 32.40 -8.71 -3.94
N ARG A 88 33.10 -9.56 -4.70
CA ARG A 88 33.68 -9.16 -5.99
C ARG A 88 32.76 -9.69 -7.09
N VAL A 89 32.41 -8.76 -7.98
CA VAL A 89 31.97 -8.97 -9.38
C VAL A 89 30.74 -9.85 -9.58
N LEU A 90 29.61 -9.24 -9.95
CA LEU A 90 28.64 -9.82 -10.89
C LEU A 90 27.76 -8.71 -11.50
N GLN A 91 27.50 -8.86 -12.79
CA GLN A 91 27.22 -7.82 -13.78
C GLN A 91 25.76 -7.31 -13.80
N SER A 92 25.63 -6.10 -14.36
CA SER A 92 24.49 -5.49 -15.08
C SER A 92 23.03 -5.81 -14.67
N ILE A 93 22.31 -4.75 -14.32
CA ILE A 93 20.84 -4.55 -14.37
C ILE A 93 20.00 -5.25 -13.27
N GLN A 94 20.43 -6.36 -12.68
CA GLN A 94 19.72 -6.94 -11.50
C GLN A 94 20.17 -6.37 -10.15
N LEU A 95 21.39 -5.80 -10.07
CA LEU A 95 21.95 -5.18 -8.86
C LEU A 95 21.14 -3.96 -8.38
N TYR A 96 20.51 -3.21 -9.29
CA TYR A 96 19.65 -2.08 -8.90
C TYR A 96 18.41 -2.55 -8.12
N ARG A 97 17.92 -3.78 -8.29
CA ARG A 97 16.81 -4.27 -7.44
C ARG A 97 17.32 -4.88 -6.13
N ALA A 98 18.42 -5.61 -6.13
CA ALA A 98 18.92 -6.28 -4.93
C ALA A 98 19.64 -5.34 -3.95
N LEU A 99 20.54 -4.49 -4.47
CA LEU A 99 21.23 -3.49 -3.65
C LEU A 99 20.29 -2.32 -3.36
N PHE A 100 19.62 -1.69 -4.32
CA PHE A 100 18.76 -0.52 -4.04
C PHE A 100 17.57 -0.87 -3.12
N LEU A 101 16.84 -1.98 -3.31
CA LEU A 101 15.76 -2.37 -2.37
C LEU A 101 16.29 -2.98 -1.07
N GLY A 102 17.47 -3.58 -1.04
CA GLY A 102 18.14 -3.96 0.21
C GLY A 102 18.51 -2.70 1.01
N TYR A 103 19.18 -1.76 0.36
CA TYR A 103 19.67 -0.47 0.83
C TYR A 103 18.54 0.51 1.25
N LEU A 104 17.36 0.44 0.62
CA LEU A 104 16.17 1.26 0.93
C LEU A 104 15.37 0.84 2.18
N ARG A 105 15.66 -0.29 2.83
CA ARG A 105 14.64 -0.99 3.66
C ARG A 105 14.71 -0.86 5.17
N TYR A 106 15.78 -0.35 5.76
CA TYR A 106 16.06 -0.59 7.18
C TYR A 106 15.66 0.60 8.12
N SER A 107 14.76 1.41 7.61
CA SER A 107 14.99 2.81 7.37
C SER A 107 14.67 3.79 8.53
N THR A 108 13.45 4.29 8.51
CA THR A 108 12.96 5.41 9.31
C THR A 108 12.86 5.29 10.82
N PRO A 109 13.05 4.12 11.47
CA PRO A 109 13.11 4.05 12.93
C PRO A 109 14.15 4.94 13.62
N VAL A 110 15.25 5.31 12.96
CA VAL A 110 16.30 6.13 13.59
C VAL A 110 15.88 7.60 13.77
N LEU A 111 15.02 8.12 12.89
CA LEU A 111 14.44 9.47 13.01
C LEU A 111 13.35 9.56 14.10
N SER A 112 12.98 8.45 14.74
CA SER A 112 12.05 8.49 15.89
C SER A 112 12.57 9.36 17.04
N ASN A 113 13.90 9.56 17.13
CA ASN A 113 14.54 10.43 18.11
C ASN A 113 14.83 11.86 17.60
N ALA A 114 14.43 12.20 16.36
CA ALA A 114 14.67 13.53 15.81
C ALA A 114 13.84 14.59 16.54
N GLY A 115 14.47 15.72 16.87
CA GLY A 115 13.77 16.84 17.50
C GLY A 115 12.61 17.39 16.67
N LYS A 116 11.56 17.90 17.33
CA LYS A 116 10.35 18.47 16.67
C LYS A 116 10.68 19.50 15.58
N THR A 117 11.71 20.32 15.81
CA THR A 117 12.20 21.33 14.85
C THR A 117 12.69 20.70 13.55
N ASN A 118 13.45 19.61 13.65
CA ASN A 118 13.99 18.90 12.49
C ASN A 118 12.89 18.24 11.65
N ILE A 119 11.88 17.66 12.32
CA ILE A 119 10.70 17.09 11.65
C ILE A 119 9.93 18.18 10.89
N ARG A 120 9.72 19.35 11.51
CA ARG A 120 9.05 20.50 10.86
C ARG A 120 9.81 20.97 9.62
N VAL A 121 11.15 21.00 9.66
CA VAL A 121 11.98 21.35 8.50
C VAL A 121 11.78 20.36 7.37
N LEU A 122 11.85 19.05 7.64
CA LEU A 122 11.64 18.02 6.61
C LEU A 122 10.23 18.11 6.00
N GLN A 123 9.20 18.34 6.81
CA GLN A 123 7.82 18.50 6.36
C GLN A 123 7.62 19.79 5.56
N SER A 124 8.34 20.86 5.88
CA SER A 124 8.35 22.09 5.07
C SER A 124 8.92 21.84 3.67
N ILE A 125 10.02 21.09 3.56
CA ILE A 125 10.61 20.72 2.27
C ILE A 125 9.66 19.80 1.50
N GLN A 126 9.01 18.83 2.17
CA GLN A 126 7.97 17.99 1.56
C GLN A 126 6.86 18.87 0.94
N GLY A 127 6.32 19.81 1.72
CA GLY A 127 5.33 20.76 1.23
C GLY A 127 5.81 21.54 0.01
N GLN A 128 7.04 22.05 0.04
CA GLN A 128 7.62 22.79 -1.08
C GLN A 128 7.69 21.95 -2.37
N VAL A 129 8.14 20.70 -2.27
CA VAL A 129 8.22 19.80 -3.43
C VAL A 129 6.84 19.47 -3.96
N LEU A 130 5.89 19.12 -3.08
CA LEU A 130 4.53 18.78 -3.48
C LEU A 130 3.79 19.97 -4.11
N ARG A 131 3.99 21.19 -3.61
CA ARG A 131 3.46 22.41 -4.25
C ARG A 131 3.95 22.54 -5.69
N THR A 132 5.22 22.21 -5.94
CA THR A 132 5.80 22.23 -7.28
C THR A 132 5.16 21.15 -8.16
N CYS A 133 4.97 19.94 -7.63
CA CYS A 133 4.30 18.86 -8.35
C CYS A 133 2.88 19.25 -8.78
N LEU A 134 2.13 19.89 -7.88
CA LEU A 134 0.72 20.27 -8.06
C LEU A 134 0.52 21.64 -8.74
N GLY A 135 1.57 22.45 -8.87
CA GLY A 135 1.50 23.82 -9.41
C GLY A 135 0.88 24.86 -8.46
N LEU A 136 0.96 24.61 -7.15
CA LEU A 136 0.43 25.47 -6.08
C LEU A 136 1.41 26.62 -5.73
N PRO A 137 0.91 27.79 -5.29
CA PRO A 137 1.76 28.89 -4.84
C PRO A 137 2.49 28.56 -3.53
N ARG A 138 3.61 29.25 -3.27
CA ARG A 138 4.45 29.03 -2.07
C ARG A 138 3.69 29.20 -0.75
N CYS A 139 2.72 30.10 -0.72
CA CYS A 139 1.89 30.44 0.44
C CYS A 139 0.76 29.45 0.73
N ALA A 140 0.53 28.44 -0.12
CA ALA A 140 -0.52 27.47 0.13
C ALA A 140 -0.31 26.75 1.48
N ASN A 141 -1.32 26.07 2.02
CA ASN A 141 -1.16 25.34 3.28
C ASN A 141 -0.40 24.01 3.03
N THR A 142 0.56 23.65 3.90
CA THR A 142 1.37 22.42 3.74
C THR A 142 0.53 21.15 3.93
N VAL A 143 -0.37 21.15 4.92
CA VAL A 143 -1.24 20.00 5.23
C VAL A 143 -2.22 19.76 4.09
N ALA A 144 -2.90 20.81 3.59
CA ALA A 144 -3.80 20.69 2.44
C ALA A 144 -3.07 20.23 1.17
N THR A 145 -1.81 20.66 0.99
CA THR A 145 -0.97 20.21 -0.13
C THR A 145 -0.61 18.72 -0.03
N ILE A 146 -0.31 18.23 1.17
CA ILE A 146 -0.04 16.79 1.39
C ILE A 146 -1.32 15.98 1.14
N ALA A 147 -2.47 16.46 1.62
CA ALA A 147 -3.76 15.78 1.46
C ALA A 147 -4.16 15.65 -0.02
N ILE A 148 -4.11 16.73 -0.79
CA ILE A 148 -4.48 16.71 -2.21
C ILE A 148 -3.47 15.92 -3.08
N ALA A 149 -2.21 15.84 -2.65
CA ALA A 149 -1.20 14.96 -3.25
C ALA A 149 -1.42 13.47 -2.94
N LYS A 150 -2.37 13.16 -2.04
CA LYS A 150 -2.63 11.81 -1.50
C LYS A 150 -1.37 11.21 -0.91
N ASP A 151 -0.68 12.01 -0.11
CA ASP A 151 0.58 11.66 0.53
C ASP A 151 0.45 11.72 2.06
N HIS A 152 1.46 11.21 2.77
CA HIS A 152 1.47 11.19 4.24
C HIS A 152 2.47 12.21 4.80
N PRO A 153 2.19 12.83 5.96
CA PRO A 153 3.18 13.63 6.69
C PRO A 153 4.44 12.82 7.03
N ILE A 154 5.57 13.53 7.19
CA ILE A 154 6.85 12.92 7.61
C ILE A 154 6.71 12.14 8.93
N THR A 155 5.91 12.62 9.87
CA THR A 155 5.63 11.93 11.14
C THR A 155 5.01 10.55 10.92
N THR A 156 4.03 10.44 10.02
CA THR A 156 3.44 9.16 9.64
C THR A 156 4.48 8.23 9.02
N TYR A 157 5.37 8.75 8.16
CA TYR A 157 6.44 7.94 7.56
C TYR A 157 7.40 7.38 8.59
N ILE A 158 7.83 8.19 9.58
CA ILE A 158 8.66 7.73 10.70
C ILE A 158 7.97 6.56 11.42
N THR A 159 6.70 6.69 11.77
CA THR A 159 5.92 5.65 12.44
C THR A 159 5.83 4.37 11.62
N VAL A 160 5.36 4.47 10.37
CA VAL A 160 5.06 3.30 9.52
C VAL A 160 6.33 2.55 9.14
N ASP A 161 7.42 3.26 8.88
CA ASP A 161 8.68 2.62 8.54
C ASP A 161 9.37 2.01 9.78
N THR A 162 9.16 2.59 10.98
CA THR A 162 9.52 1.96 12.27
C THR A 162 8.83 0.62 12.43
N LEU A 163 7.50 0.61 12.26
CA LEU A 163 6.70 -0.62 12.33
C LEU A 163 7.11 -1.62 11.26
N ARG A 164 7.40 -1.15 10.03
CA ARG A 164 7.89 -2.01 8.95
C ARG A 164 9.20 -2.71 9.31
N ALA A 165 10.14 -1.97 9.92
CA ALA A 165 11.40 -2.53 10.36
C ALA A 165 11.17 -3.57 11.47
N HIS A 166 10.37 -3.23 12.48
CA HIS A 166 10.05 -4.15 13.56
C HIS A 166 9.40 -5.43 13.04
N ILE A 167 8.31 -5.33 12.27
CA ILE A 167 7.63 -6.46 11.62
C ILE A 167 8.62 -7.33 10.84
N ARG A 168 9.57 -6.71 10.13
CA ARG A 168 10.57 -7.46 9.37
C ARG A 168 11.48 -8.31 10.28
N TYR A 169 11.90 -7.79 11.43
CA TYR A 169 12.74 -8.55 12.36
C TYR A 169 11.96 -9.75 12.91
N ILE A 170 10.79 -9.52 13.52
CA ILE A 170 9.99 -10.58 14.13
C ILE A 170 9.45 -11.62 13.13
N SER A 171 9.20 -11.24 11.86
CA SER A 171 8.64 -12.16 10.85
C SER A 171 9.69 -12.93 10.04
N ARG A 172 10.98 -12.56 10.12
CA ARG A 172 12.04 -13.19 9.30
C ARG A 172 13.27 -13.63 10.03
N VAL A 173 13.59 -12.95 11.12
CA VAL A 173 14.79 -13.19 11.92
C VAL A 173 14.35 -13.01 13.37
N PRO A 174 13.53 -13.92 13.92
CA PRO A 174 12.97 -13.77 15.26
C PRO A 174 14.06 -13.63 16.33
N ASP A 175 15.20 -14.29 16.16
CA ASP A 175 16.36 -14.23 17.08
C ASP A 175 17.21 -12.96 16.93
N HIS A 176 16.75 -11.99 16.15
CA HIS A 176 17.47 -10.75 15.96
C HIS A 176 17.34 -9.87 17.21
N HIS A 177 18.45 -9.36 17.76
CA HIS A 177 18.45 -8.46 18.93
C HIS A 177 17.54 -7.20 18.82
N LEU A 178 17.21 -6.74 17.59
CA LEU A 178 16.25 -5.64 17.40
C LEU A 178 14.77 -6.08 17.44
N ALA A 179 14.50 -7.38 17.37
CA ALA A 179 13.17 -7.95 17.59
C ALA A 179 12.79 -7.87 19.08
N SER A 180 13.74 -8.08 19.99
CA SER A 180 13.55 -7.99 21.45
C SER A 180 13.65 -6.56 21.99
N LEU A 181 14.12 -5.59 21.19
CA LEU A 181 14.31 -4.20 21.63
C LEU A 181 13.09 -3.55 22.32
N PRO A 182 11.83 -3.75 21.87
CA PRO A 182 10.67 -3.24 22.58
C PRO A 182 10.52 -3.78 24.02
N LEU A 183 10.95 -5.02 24.26
CA LEU A 183 10.93 -5.66 25.58
C LEU A 183 12.13 -5.21 26.42
N GLU A 184 13.33 -5.21 25.85
CA GLU A 184 14.58 -4.88 26.57
C GLU A 184 14.71 -3.39 26.90
N ARG A 185 14.21 -2.51 26.02
CA ARG A 185 14.35 -1.05 26.13
C ARG A 185 13.01 -0.35 25.85
N PRO A 186 12.00 -0.48 26.73
CA PRO A 186 10.65 0.05 26.47
C PRO A 186 10.62 1.59 26.34
N LYS A 187 11.55 2.29 26.99
CA LYS A 187 11.65 3.77 26.94
C LYS A 187 12.25 4.32 25.64
N ALA A 188 12.90 3.47 24.83
CA ALA A 188 13.49 3.92 23.56
C ALA A 188 12.42 4.45 22.60
N ALA A 189 12.75 5.46 21.79
CA ALA A 189 11.80 6.07 20.86
C ALA A 189 11.20 5.04 19.87
N PHE A 190 12.01 4.11 19.39
CA PHE A 190 11.57 2.95 18.61
C PHE A 190 10.49 2.12 19.32
N SER A 191 10.79 1.72 20.56
CA SER A 191 9.93 0.86 21.37
C SER A 191 8.61 1.54 21.71
N ARG A 192 8.63 2.85 21.99
CA ARG A 192 7.41 3.65 22.21
C ARG A 192 6.50 3.67 20.98
N VAL A 193 7.07 3.77 19.77
CA VAL A 193 6.29 3.73 18.53
C VAL A 193 5.67 2.35 18.31
N VAL A 194 6.42 1.28 18.57
CA VAL A 194 5.92 -0.10 18.49
C VAL A 194 4.80 -0.33 19.50
N ALA A 195 5.03 0.01 20.77
CA ALA A 195 4.06 -0.13 21.85
C ALA A 195 2.76 0.65 21.58
N ALA A 196 2.86 1.90 21.11
CA ALA A 196 1.71 2.72 20.77
C ALA A 196 0.84 2.14 19.64
N ASN A 197 1.39 1.26 18.79
CA ASN A 197 0.68 0.63 17.68
C ASN A 197 0.47 -0.88 17.89
N GLN A 198 0.65 -1.38 19.11
CA GLN A 198 0.58 -2.81 19.40
C GLN A 198 -0.81 -3.40 19.09
N HIS A 199 -1.88 -2.67 19.37
CA HIS A 199 -3.25 -3.12 19.04
C HIS A 199 -3.61 -3.02 17.56
N SER A 200 -2.82 -2.27 16.77
CA SER A 200 -3.12 -2.00 15.37
C SER A 200 -2.57 -3.05 14.41
N ILE A 201 -1.69 -3.95 14.87
CA ILE A 201 -1.07 -5.00 14.06
C ILE A 201 -1.39 -6.35 14.70
N SER A 202 -1.79 -7.32 13.88
CA SER A 202 -1.85 -8.72 14.32
C SER A 202 -0.43 -9.27 14.49
N TRP A 203 0.12 -9.17 15.69
CA TRP A 203 1.44 -9.73 16.03
C TRP A 203 1.45 -11.25 16.18
N ARG A 204 0.26 -11.88 16.13
CA ARG A 204 0.11 -13.34 16.14
C ARG A 204 0.31 -13.88 14.74
N PHE A 205 1.53 -14.25 14.38
CA PHE A 205 1.82 -15.00 13.15
C PHE A 205 2.91 -16.02 13.44
N SER A 206 3.00 -17.05 12.60
CA SER A 206 4.05 -18.05 12.72
C SER A 206 5.39 -17.41 12.33
N PRO A 207 6.42 -17.45 13.20
CA PRO A 207 7.75 -16.98 12.82
C PRO A 207 8.30 -17.84 11.68
N THR A 208 9.17 -17.27 10.86
CA THR A 208 9.88 -18.04 9.86
C THR A 208 10.80 -19.06 10.48
N THR A 209 10.65 -20.30 10.03
CA THR A 209 11.66 -21.33 10.12
C THR A 209 12.52 -21.30 8.86
N ILE A 210 13.84 -21.39 9.01
CA ILE A 210 14.71 -21.68 7.88
C ILE A 210 14.49 -23.17 7.57
N PRO A 211 14.13 -23.55 6.34
CA PRO A 211 13.95 -24.95 5.98
C PRO A 211 15.26 -25.72 6.25
N PRO A 212 15.20 -26.93 6.82
CA PRO A 212 16.40 -27.71 7.14
C PRO A 212 17.18 -28.12 5.88
N CYS A 213 16.49 -28.28 4.75
CA CYS A 213 17.09 -28.52 3.45
C CYS A 213 16.61 -27.48 2.42
N PRO A 214 17.39 -27.21 1.36
CA PRO A 214 16.97 -26.32 0.30
C PRO A 214 15.71 -26.80 -0.44
N GLU A 215 14.87 -25.86 -0.91
CA GLU A 215 13.60 -26.18 -1.58
C GLU A 215 13.72 -27.06 -2.82
N TRP A 216 14.86 -27.04 -3.51
CA TRP A 216 15.10 -27.89 -4.68
C TRP A 216 15.41 -29.35 -4.32
N CYS A 217 15.68 -29.65 -3.05
CA CYS A 217 15.88 -31.00 -2.55
C CYS A 217 14.56 -31.68 -2.14
N LEU A 218 13.47 -30.92 -2.02
CA LEU A 218 12.17 -31.43 -1.59
C LEU A 218 11.47 -32.19 -2.73
N GLN A 219 10.91 -33.35 -2.41
CA GLN A 219 9.95 -34.02 -3.29
C GLN A 219 8.67 -33.19 -3.37
N ARG A 220 8.20 -32.96 -4.60
CA ARG A 220 7.03 -32.12 -4.86
C ARG A 220 5.97 -32.94 -5.57
N PRO A 221 4.74 -32.97 -5.03
CA PRO A 221 3.64 -33.66 -5.69
C PRO A 221 3.30 -32.98 -7.02
N PRO A 222 2.78 -33.74 -8.00
CA PRO A 222 2.34 -33.16 -9.27
C PRO A 222 1.21 -32.15 -9.04
N VAL A 223 1.30 -31.02 -9.75
CA VAL A 223 0.32 -29.93 -9.71
C VAL A 223 -0.25 -29.71 -11.11
N HIS A 224 -1.51 -30.12 -11.30
CA HIS A 224 -2.24 -29.96 -12.54
C HIS A 224 -3.09 -28.69 -12.49
N LEU A 225 -2.89 -27.79 -13.45
CA LEU A 225 -3.56 -26.48 -13.49
C LEU A 225 -4.70 -26.39 -14.51
N GLU A 226 -5.01 -27.51 -15.16
CA GLU A 226 -5.91 -27.61 -16.30
C GLU A 226 -6.74 -28.88 -16.16
N VAL A 227 -7.95 -28.83 -16.71
CA VAL A 227 -8.84 -29.98 -16.86
C VAL A 227 -9.02 -30.16 -18.36
N PRO A 228 -8.71 -31.35 -18.92
CA PRO A 228 -8.93 -31.65 -20.33
C PRO A 228 -10.36 -31.26 -20.76
N GLY A 229 -10.48 -30.55 -21.89
CA GLY A 229 -11.76 -30.04 -22.39
C GLY A 229 -12.14 -28.62 -21.93
N ILE A 230 -11.42 -28.02 -20.96
CA ILE A 230 -11.68 -26.64 -20.50
C ILE A 230 -10.58 -25.68 -20.99
N TYR A 231 -10.79 -25.08 -22.16
CA TYR A 231 -9.85 -24.10 -22.73
C TYR A 231 -10.07 -22.67 -22.22
N LYS A 232 -11.33 -22.24 -22.12
CA LYS A 232 -11.73 -20.94 -21.55
C LYS A 232 -12.99 -21.12 -20.69
N LYS A 233 -12.94 -20.65 -19.44
CA LYS A 233 -14.10 -20.72 -18.52
C LYS A 233 -15.31 -19.96 -19.05
N ALA A 234 -15.09 -18.82 -19.71
CA ALA A 234 -16.15 -17.95 -20.22
C ALA A 234 -16.88 -18.50 -21.47
N SER A 235 -16.33 -19.51 -22.14
CA SER A 235 -16.93 -20.07 -23.35
C SER A 235 -17.84 -21.28 -23.09
N LEU A 236 -17.93 -21.75 -21.85
CA LEU A 236 -18.70 -22.94 -21.48
C LEU A 236 -19.75 -22.59 -20.43
N SER A 237 -20.91 -23.25 -20.49
CA SER A 237 -21.95 -23.11 -19.47
C SER A 237 -21.49 -23.75 -18.14
N SER A 238 -22.09 -23.33 -17.03
CA SER A 238 -21.81 -23.91 -15.71
C SER A 238 -22.07 -25.41 -15.66
N ALA A 239 -23.13 -25.87 -16.33
CA ALA A 239 -23.48 -27.28 -16.46
C ALA A 239 -22.42 -28.08 -17.25
N ALA A 240 -21.93 -27.54 -18.37
CA ALA A 240 -20.87 -28.17 -19.15
C ALA A 240 -19.56 -28.24 -18.35
N LEU A 241 -19.18 -27.16 -17.66
CA LEU A 241 -18.01 -27.14 -16.78
C LEU A 241 -18.13 -28.20 -15.66
N LYS A 242 -19.32 -28.35 -15.08
CA LYS A 242 -19.61 -29.37 -14.06
C LYS A 242 -19.40 -30.78 -14.61
N GLN A 243 -20.01 -31.08 -15.75
CA GLN A 243 -19.98 -32.41 -16.34
C GLN A 243 -18.55 -32.82 -16.71
N ILE A 244 -17.83 -31.97 -17.44
CA ILE A 244 -16.43 -32.22 -17.84
C ILE A 244 -15.54 -32.42 -16.60
N SER A 245 -15.74 -31.60 -15.56
CA SER A 245 -14.95 -31.72 -14.33
C SER A 245 -15.26 -33.00 -13.57
N LEU A 246 -16.54 -33.39 -13.44
CA LEU A 246 -16.94 -34.62 -12.75
C LEU A 246 -16.47 -35.87 -13.50
N GLU A 247 -16.54 -35.87 -14.82
CA GLU A 247 -16.01 -36.95 -15.66
C GLU A 247 -14.50 -37.09 -15.47
N HIS A 248 -13.75 -35.99 -15.52
CA HIS A 248 -12.32 -36.01 -15.26
C HIS A 248 -11.97 -36.48 -13.84
N LEU A 249 -12.75 -36.06 -12.83
CA LEU A 249 -12.59 -36.52 -11.45
C LEU A 249 -12.81 -38.03 -11.32
N HIS A 250 -13.83 -38.56 -12.01
CA HIS A 250 -14.13 -39.99 -12.00
C HIS A 250 -13.04 -40.80 -12.70
N ILE A 251 -12.60 -40.39 -13.90
CA ILE A 251 -11.60 -41.12 -14.68
C ILE A 251 -10.22 -41.06 -14.03
N SER A 252 -9.76 -39.87 -13.64
CA SER A 252 -8.37 -39.65 -13.21
C SER A 252 -8.16 -39.89 -11.70
N TYR A 253 -9.20 -39.74 -10.88
CA TYR A 253 -9.05 -39.63 -9.42
C TYR A 253 -10.06 -40.47 -8.61
N ALA A 254 -10.79 -41.42 -9.21
CA ALA A 254 -11.74 -42.27 -8.47
C ALA A 254 -11.10 -43.05 -7.30
N ASN A 255 -9.88 -43.56 -7.49
CA ASN A 255 -9.19 -44.37 -6.48
C ASN A 255 -8.41 -43.53 -5.44
N ARG A 256 -8.73 -42.23 -5.31
CA ARG A 256 -8.07 -41.32 -4.38
C ARG A 256 -9.08 -40.68 -3.45
N ILE A 257 -8.65 -40.33 -2.23
CA ILE A 257 -9.47 -39.57 -1.29
C ILE A 257 -9.50 -38.11 -1.74
N HIS A 258 -10.71 -37.59 -1.93
CA HIS A 258 -10.92 -36.22 -2.40
C HIS A 258 -10.92 -35.23 -1.25
N VAL A 259 -10.08 -34.21 -1.35
CA VAL A 259 -10.03 -33.08 -0.41
C VAL A 259 -10.29 -31.81 -1.19
N TYR A 260 -11.28 -31.02 -0.76
CA TYR A 260 -11.61 -29.74 -1.38
C TYR A 260 -11.19 -28.61 -0.46
N THR A 261 -10.51 -27.60 -0.98
CA THR A 261 -10.02 -26.46 -0.20
C THR A 261 -10.54 -25.16 -0.79
N ASP A 262 -10.86 -24.20 0.07
CA ASP A 262 -11.29 -22.85 -0.34
C ASP A 262 -10.88 -21.80 0.71
N GLY A 263 -10.64 -20.57 0.26
CA GLY A 263 -10.27 -19.44 1.11
C GLY A 263 -11.07 -18.17 0.83
N SER A 264 -11.80 -17.68 1.83
CA SER A 264 -12.60 -16.46 1.73
C SER A 264 -11.91 -15.23 2.36
N VAL A 265 -12.18 -14.05 1.81
CA VAL A 265 -11.73 -12.76 2.36
C VAL A 265 -12.90 -11.77 2.41
N SER A 266 -13.34 -11.41 3.62
CA SER A 266 -14.40 -10.44 3.88
C SER A 266 -14.10 -9.69 5.19
N GLY A 267 -13.31 -8.62 5.11
CA GLY A 267 -12.78 -7.87 6.27
C GLY A 267 -11.75 -8.63 7.12
N SER A 268 -11.92 -9.95 7.25
CA SER A 268 -10.97 -10.93 7.74
C SER A 268 -10.72 -11.99 6.67
N SER A 269 -9.70 -12.81 6.86
CA SER A 269 -9.38 -13.92 5.95
C SER A 269 -9.60 -15.25 6.65
N THR A 270 -10.15 -16.20 5.92
CA THR A 270 -10.56 -17.52 6.41
C THR A 270 -10.15 -18.58 5.41
N GLY A 271 -10.07 -19.82 5.88
CA GLY A 271 -9.85 -20.98 5.03
C GLY A 271 -10.64 -22.16 5.54
N ALA A 272 -10.97 -23.08 4.64
CA ALA A 272 -11.58 -24.34 4.99
C ALA A 272 -11.09 -25.46 4.07
N PHE A 273 -11.14 -26.68 4.59
CA PHE A 273 -11.07 -27.87 3.76
C PHE A 273 -12.17 -28.87 4.14
N VAL A 274 -12.59 -29.65 3.16
CA VAL A 274 -13.64 -30.65 3.29
C VAL A 274 -13.17 -31.97 2.69
N VAL A 275 -13.40 -33.07 3.40
CA VAL A 275 -13.16 -34.45 2.94
C VAL A 275 -14.51 -35.18 2.91
N PRO A 276 -15.24 -35.14 1.78
CA PRO A 276 -16.62 -35.63 1.73
C PRO A 276 -16.76 -37.12 2.09
N SER A 277 -15.83 -37.97 1.66
CA SER A 277 -15.87 -39.42 1.93
C SER A 277 -15.75 -39.77 3.42
N ARG A 278 -15.27 -38.83 4.24
CA ARG A 278 -15.11 -38.99 5.69
C ARG A 278 -16.02 -38.07 6.49
N SER A 279 -16.87 -37.28 5.83
CA SER A 279 -17.73 -36.26 6.46
C SER A 279 -16.95 -35.26 7.34
N ILE A 280 -15.69 -34.97 6.99
CA ILE A 280 -14.84 -34.03 7.74
C ILE A 280 -14.92 -32.66 7.09
N THR A 281 -15.21 -31.64 7.90
CA THR A 281 -15.14 -30.23 7.52
C THR A 281 -14.35 -29.47 8.57
N VAL A 282 -13.25 -28.86 8.16
CA VAL A 282 -12.44 -28.01 9.03
C VAL A 282 -12.45 -26.61 8.47
N LYS A 283 -12.81 -25.64 9.32
CA LYS A 283 -12.90 -24.22 8.99
C LYS A 283 -12.15 -23.42 10.04
N PHE A 284 -11.47 -22.36 9.64
CA PHE A 284 -10.66 -21.55 10.54
C PHE A 284 -10.49 -20.13 10.01
N LYS A 285 -10.15 -19.23 10.92
CA LYS A 285 -9.73 -17.87 10.61
C LYS A 285 -8.22 -17.80 10.49
N THR A 286 -7.67 -17.04 9.55
CA THR A 286 -6.22 -16.81 9.51
C THR A 286 -5.83 -15.77 10.56
N SER A 287 -4.59 -15.85 11.06
CA SER A 287 -4.13 -14.98 12.14
C SER A 287 -4.05 -13.48 11.81
N HIS A 288 -4.06 -13.16 10.52
CA HIS A 288 -4.12 -11.81 9.98
C HIS A 288 -4.86 -11.83 8.63
N VAL A 289 -5.28 -10.66 8.15
CA VAL A 289 -5.94 -10.55 6.85
C VAL A 289 -4.93 -10.82 5.74
N THR A 290 -5.26 -11.68 4.78
CA THR A 290 -4.45 -12.07 3.62
C THR A 290 -5.11 -11.61 2.30
N THR A 291 -4.42 -11.80 1.18
CA THR A 291 -5.07 -11.72 -0.15
C THR A 291 -5.88 -13.00 -0.39
N SER A 292 -6.76 -13.02 -1.40
CA SER A 292 -7.49 -14.24 -1.78
C SER A 292 -6.53 -15.41 -2.06
N THR A 293 -5.43 -15.19 -2.79
CA THR A 293 -4.42 -16.25 -2.98
C THR A 293 -3.77 -16.69 -1.67
N GLY A 294 -3.62 -15.78 -0.69
CA GLY A 294 -3.08 -16.11 0.62
C GLY A 294 -4.04 -16.92 1.50
N SER A 295 -5.35 -16.67 1.45
CA SER A 295 -6.36 -17.50 2.13
C SER A 295 -6.43 -18.90 1.54
N GLU A 296 -6.38 -19.02 0.21
CA GLU A 296 -6.33 -20.31 -0.50
C GLU A 296 -5.11 -21.15 -0.11
N LEU A 297 -3.92 -20.53 -0.06
CA LEU A 297 -2.71 -21.20 0.40
C LEU A 297 -2.81 -21.62 1.88
N ALA A 298 -3.49 -20.84 2.73
CA ALA A 298 -3.73 -21.22 4.12
C ALA A 298 -4.66 -22.42 4.24
N ALA A 299 -5.70 -22.50 3.39
CA ALA A 299 -6.59 -23.67 3.28
C ALA A 299 -5.83 -24.93 2.86
N LEU A 300 -4.97 -24.80 1.84
CA LEU A 300 -4.06 -25.88 1.41
C LEU A 300 -3.10 -26.32 2.53
N LEU A 301 -2.53 -25.37 3.28
CA LEU A 301 -1.68 -25.70 4.43
C LEU A 301 -2.44 -26.51 5.48
N ALA A 302 -3.68 -26.14 5.80
CA ALA A 302 -4.50 -26.85 6.77
C ALA A 302 -4.86 -28.27 6.28
N ALA A 303 -5.21 -28.42 5.00
CA ALA A 303 -5.46 -29.71 4.38
C ALA A 303 -4.21 -30.61 4.44
N MET A 304 -3.02 -30.06 4.15
CA MET A 304 -1.78 -30.82 4.22
C MET A 304 -1.41 -31.23 5.66
N LYS A 305 -1.67 -30.37 6.64
CA LYS A 305 -1.48 -30.73 8.06
C LYS A 305 -2.40 -31.88 8.49
N PHE A 306 -3.63 -31.90 8.00
CA PHE A 306 -4.57 -33.00 8.21
C PHE A 306 -4.08 -34.29 7.54
N VAL A 307 -3.67 -34.24 6.26
CA VAL A 307 -3.14 -35.41 5.54
C VAL A 307 -1.96 -36.05 6.28
N MET A 308 -1.07 -35.24 6.88
CA MET A 308 0.09 -35.74 7.63
C MET A 308 -0.26 -36.45 8.94
N GLN A 309 -1.49 -36.30 9.44
CA GLN A 309 -1.98 -36.99 10.65
C GLN A 309 -2.67 -38.32 10.33
N GLU A 310 -2.90 -38.59 9.05
CA GLU A 310 -3.65 -39.76 8.57
C GLU A 310 -2.73 -40.92 8.23
N SER A 311 -3.31 -42.11 8.09
CA SER A 311 -2.55 -43.27 7.58
C SER A 311 -2.16 -43.08 6.10
N PRO A 312 -1.02 -43.65 5.66
CA PRO A 312 -0.57 -43.59 4.27
C PRO A 312 -1.69 -43.94 3.29
N SER A 313 -1.95 -43.04 2.33
CA SER A 313 -3.13 -43.09 1.46
C SER A 313 -2.89 -42.27 0.19
N LYS A 314 -3.72 -42.49 -0.83
CA LYS A 314 -3.72 -41.72 -2.08
C LYS A 314 -4.70 -40.55 -1.98
N TRP A 315 -4.19 -39.33 -2.12
CA TRP A 315 -4.94 -38.08 -1.96
C TRP A 315 -5.03 -37.31 -3.28
N ALA A 316 -6.19 -36.72 -3.53
CA ALA A 316 -6.40 -35.74 -4.59
C ALA A 316 -6.95 -34.45 -3.95
N ILE A 317 -6.13 -33.40 -3.96
CA ILE A 317 -6.45 -32.11 -3.33
C ILE A 317 -6.86 -31.12 -4.40
N PHE A 318 -8.09 -30.63 -4.28
CA PHE A 318 -8.73 -29.74 -5.23
C PHE A 318 -8.81 -28.32 -4.69
N CYS A 319 -8.34 -27.37 -5.50
CA CYS A 319 -8.39 -25.93 -5.22
C CYS A 319 -8.83 -25.20 -6.49
N ASP A 320 -9.74 -24.24 -6.36
CA ASP A 320 -10.23 -23.48 -7.51
C ASP A 320 -9.37 -22.26 -7.87
N SER A 321 -8.38 -21.95 -7.02
CA SER A 321 -7.42 -20.87 -7.21
C SER A 321 -6.19 -21.35 -7.98
N LYS A 322 -6.24 -21.20 -9.32
CA LYS A 322 -5.10 -21.46 -10.21
C LYS A 322 -3.85 -20.67 -9.79
N ALA A 323 -4.02 -19.46 -9.23
CA ALA A 323 -2.91 -18.64 -8.73
C ALA A 323 -2.23 -19.27 -7.49
N ALA A 324 -2.99 -19.88 -6.58
CA ALA A 324 -2.44 -20.56 -5.41
C ALA A 324 -1.65 -21.81 -5.82
N LEU A 325 -2.22 -22.65 -6.69
CA LEU A 325 -1.54 -23.84 -7.21
C LEU A 325 -0.30 -23.49 -8.04
N GLN A 326 -0.32 -22.40 -8.82
CA GLN A 326 0.86 -21.87 -9.49
C GLN A 326 1.97 -21.48 -8.50
N CYS A 327 1.62 -20.94 -7.33
CA CYS A 327 2.60 -20.64 -6.28
C CYS A 327 3.23 -21.92 -5.74
N VAL A 328 2.44 -22.96 -5.45
CA VAL A 328 2.94 -24.26 -4.97
C VAL A 328 3.86 -24.93 -6.00
N ARG A 329 3.50 -24.86 -7.28
CA ARG A 329 4.31 -25.42 -8.39
C ARG A 329 5.65 -24.70 -8.60
N SER A 330 5.71 -23.40 -8.28
CA SER A 330 6.83 -22.53 -8.64
C SER A 330 7.98 -22.55 -7.61
N LEU A 331 9.21 -22.72 -8.09
CA LEU A 331 10.44 -22.51 -7.29
C LEU A 331 10.86 -21.04 -7.14
N ARG A 332 10.16 -20.11 -7.81
CA ARG A 332 10.50 -18.69 -7.74
C ARG A 332 10.03 -18.11 -6.41
N ARG A 333 10.90 -17.30 -5.78
CA ARG A 333 10.57 -16.51 -4.58
C ARG A 333 9.41 -15.54 -4.86
N GLY A 334 8.20 -15.97 -4.54
CA GLY A 334 6.96 -15.19 -4.62
C GLY A 334 6.64 -14.42 -3.34
N ASN A 335 5.49 -13.75 -3.34
CA ASN A 335 5.02 -12.98 -2.17
C ASN A 335 4.74 -13.87 -0.95
N TYR A 336 4.25 -15.09 -1.19
CA TYR A 336 3.88 -16.11 -0.18
C TYR A 336 4.92 -17.24 -0.05
N HIS A 337 6.17 -16.98 -0.42
CA HIS A 337 7.25 -17.96 -0.43
C HIS A 337 7.37 -18.78 0.86
N GLN A 338 7.25 -18.14 2.03
CA GLN A 338 7.34 -18.82 3.33
C GLN A 338 6.19 -19.81 3.57
N LEU A 339 4.97 -19.44 3.19
CA LEU A 339 3.79 -20.29 3.33
C LEU A 339 3.88 -21.48 2.36
N VAL A 340 4.36 -21.24 1.14
CA VAL A 340 4.60 -22.30 0.14
C VAL A 340 5.71 -23.26 0.59
N SER A 341 6.80 -22.76 1.20
CA SER A 341 7.86 -23.61 1.77
C SER A 341 7.27 -24.57 2.81
N GLN A 342 6.43 -24.08 3.73
CA GLN A 342 5.77 -24.92 4.73
C GLN A 342 4.88 -25.99 4.09
N ILE A 343 4.13 -25.65 3.03
CA ILE A 343 3.31 -26.63 2.29
C ILE A 343 4.21 -27.70 1.66
N ASN A 344 5.28 -27.29 0.97
CA ASN A 344 6.20 -28.21 0.31
C ASN A 344 6.95 -29.11 1.30
N GLU A 345 7.37 -28.58 2.45
CA GLU A 345 7.98 -29.37 3.53
C GLU A 345 7.01 -30.42 4.08
N ILE A 346 5.74 -30.08 4.25
CA ILE A 346 4.72 -31.06 4.68
C ILE A 346 4.47 -32.09 3.58
N CYS A 347 4.44 -31.68 2.30
CA CYS A 347 4.28 -32.61 1.18
C CYS A 347 5.44 -33.60 1.07
N ASP A 348 6.68 -33.12 1.19
CA ASP A 348 7.88 -33.96 1.17
C ASP A 348 7.84 -35.00 2.30
N ARG A 349 7.58 -34.56 3.54
CA ARG A 349 7.45 -35.47 4.69
C ARG A 349 6.31 -36.47 4.52
N ALA A 350 5.16 -36.04 4.02
CA ALA A 350 4.03 -36.93 3.78
C ALA A 350 4.35 -37.97 2.68
N THR A 351 5.07 -37.57 1.63
CA THR A 351 5.51 -38.49 0.57
C THR A 351 6.51 -39.51 1.13
N ASN A 352 7.44 -39.07 1.98
CA ASN A 352 8.39 -39.94 2.67
C ASN A 352 7.71 -40.91 3.66
N GLN A 353 6.52 -40.57 4.18
CA GLN A 353 5.68 -41.47 4.99
C GLN A 353 4.83 -42.42 4.14
N GLY A 354 4.89 -42.36 2.81
CA GLY A 354 4.17 -43.23 1.90
C GLY A 354 2.82 -42.68 1.40
N HIS A 355 2.51 -41.40 1.64
CA HIS A 355 1.34 -40.78 1.02
C HIS A 355 1.59 -40.47 -0.47
N ASP A 356 0.59 -40.70 -1.31
CA ASP A 356 0.61 -40.33 -2.73
C ASP A 356 -0.33 -39.13 -2.93
N ILE A 357 0.24 -37.94 -3.14
CA ILE A 357 -0.49 -36.66 -3.15
C ILE A 357 -0.48 -36.07 -4.56
N VAL A 358 -1.64 -35.60 -5.01
CA VAL A 358 -1.79 -34.85 -6.28
C VAL A 358 -2.60 -33.58 -6.02
N PHE A 359 -2.15 -32.45 -6.55
CA PHE A 359 -2.93 -31.22 -6.58
C PHE A 359 -3.58 -31.01 -7.95
N GLN A 360 -4.88 -30.73 -7.97
CA GLN A 360 -5.63 -30.50 -9.20
C GLN A 360 -6.47 -29.22 -9.10
N TRP A 361 -6.34 -28.36 -10.10
CA TRP A 361 -7.21 -27.21 -10.26
C TRP A 361 -8.61 -27.62 -10.73
N LEU A 362 -9.66 -27.05 -10.13
CA LEU A 362 -11.03 -27.19 -10.61
C LEU A 362 -11.67 -25.82 -10.90
N PRO A 363 -12.62 -25.72 -11.85
CA PRO A 363 -13.33 -24.48 -12.08
C PRO A 363 -14.24 -24.14 -10.89
N GLY A 364 -14.00 -23.01 -10.22
CA GLY A 364 -14.87 -22.53 -9.15
C GLY A 364 -16.29 -22.18 -9.62
N HIS A 365 -17.26 -22.25 -8.71
CA HIS A 365 -18.69 -21.92 -8.93
C HIS A 365 -19.40 -22.67 -10.06
N CYS A 366 -18.97 -23.89 -10.40
CA CYS A 366 -19.61 -24.68 -11.46
C CYS A 366 -20.64 -25.72 -10.97
N GLY A 367 -20.89 -25.85 -9.66
CA GLY A 367 -21.87 -26.85 -9.18
C GLY A 367 -21.28 -28.17 -8.67
N ILE A 368 -19.96 -28.25 -8.49
CA ILE A 368 -19.30 -29.41 -7.84
C ILE A 368 -19.57 -29.33 -6.33
N SER A 369 -20.19 -30.38 -5.78
CA SER A 369 -20.63 -30.43 -4.38
C SER A 369 -19.50 -30.17 -3.40
N GLY A 370 -18.36 -30.84 -3.56
CA GLY A 370 -17.18 -30.65 -2.70
C GLY A 370 -16.65 -29.22 -2.67
N ASN A 371 -16.61 -28.54 -3.82
CA ASN A 371 -16.17 -27.15 -3.91
C ASN A 371 -17.16 -26.20 -3.23
N HIS A 372 -18.47 -26.43 -3.41
CA HIS A 372 -19.51 -25.65 -2.73
C HIS A 372 -19.48 -25.82 -1.21
N LEU A 373 -19.23 -27.04 -0.73
CA LEU A 373 -19.06 -27.30 0.70
C LEU A 373 -17.86 -26.55 1.26
N ALA A 374 -16.72 -26.56 0.56
CA ALA A 374 -15.53 -25.82 0.98
C ALA A 374 -15.74 -24.30 0.98
N ASP A 375 -16.30 -23.72 -0.09
CA ASP A 375 -16.62 -22.29 -0.21
C ASP A 375 -17.61 -21.83 0.88
N ASN A 376 -18.67 -22.60 1.12
CA ASN A 376 -19.60 -22.31 2.20
C ASN A 376 -18.92 -22.40 3.57
N ALA A 377 -18.10 -23.42 3.82
CA ALA A 377 -17.37 -23.56 5.07
C ALA A 377 -16.38 -22.41 5.30
N ALA A 378 -15.67 -21.96 4.26
CA ALA A 378 -14.76 -20.83 4.32
C ALA A 378 -15.48 -19.51 4.64
N ARG A 379 -16.67 -19.28 4.05
CA ARG A 379 -17.51 -18.12 4.38
C ARG A 379 -18.06 -18.18 5.80
N CYS A 380 -18.54 -19.34 6.25
CA CYS A 380 -19.01 -19.52 7.62
C CYS A 380 -17.89 -19.32 8.66
N ALA A 381 -16.63 -19.59 8.30
CA ALA A 381 -15.49 -19.42 9.21
C ALA A 381 -15.24 -17.97 9.64
N HIS A 382 -15.87 -16.96 9.03
CA HIS A 382 -15.72 -15.57 9.48
C HIS A 382 -16.24 -15.37 10.91
N ASN A 383 -17.21 -16.18 11.33
CA ASN A 383 -17.81 -16.17 12.67
C ASN A 383 -17.09 -17.12 13.65
N GLU A 384 -16.04 -17.81 13.21
CA GLU A 384 -15.33 -18.81 14.00
C GLU A 384 -14.25 -18.17 14.89
N THR A 385 -14.02 -18.77 16.06
CA THR A 385 -12.96 -18.34 16.99
C THR A 385 -11.63 -19.06 16.71
N SER A 386 -11.68 -20.25 16.11
CA SER A 386 -10.51 -21.06 15.76
C SER A 386 -9.60 -20.31 14.76
N THR A 387 -8.33 -20.12 15.13
CA THR A 387 -7.38 -19.32 14.36
C THR A 387 -6.16 -20.14 13.95
N LEU A 388 -5.87 -20.20 12.65
CA LEU A 388 -4.65 -20.77 12.11
C LEU A 388 -3.54 -19.70 12.03
N LEU A 389 -2.42 -19.96 12.71
CA LEU A 389 -1.22 -19.15 12.59
C LEU A 389 -0.51 -19.43 11.27
N ILE A 390 -0.37 -18.39 10.45
CA ILE A 390 0.34 -18.43 9.17
C ILE A 390 1.48 -17.39 9.15
N PRO A 391 2.54 -17.60 8.36
CA PRO A 391 3.61 -16.60 8.21
C PRO A 391 3.10 -15.28 7.63
N LEU A 392 3.64 -14.17 8.14
CA LEU A 392 3.25 -12.84 7.68
C LEU A 392 3.99 -12.46 6.38
N SER A 393 3.27 -12.45 5.26
CA SER A 393 3.85 -12.12 3.96
C SER A 393 4.23 -10.64 3.83
N ARG A 394 5.12 -10.32 2.88
CA ARG A 394 5.49 -8.93 2.55
C ARG A 394 4.29 -8.08 2.15
N VAL A 395 3.38 -8.68 1.40
CA VAL A 395 2.21 -7.99 0.84
C VAL A 395 1.19 -7.71 1.92
N ASP A 396 1.00 -8.66 2.83
CA ASP A 396 0.08 -8.55 3.96
C ASP A 396 0.57 -7.52 4.97
N ALA A 397 1.86 -7.60 5.36
CA ALA A 397 2.49 -6.57 6.18
C ALA A 397 2.40 -5.18 5.54
N ALA A 398 2.67 -5.06 4.24
CA ALA A 398 2.58 -3.78 3.54
C ALA A 398 1.15 -3.22 3.50
N ARG A 399 0.13 -4.07 3.44
CA ARG A 399 -1.29 -3.67 3.48
C ARG A 399 -1.68 -3.16 4.86
N GLU A 400 -1.34 -3.88 5.92
CA GLU A 400 -1.57 -3.40 7.30
C GLU A 400 -0.87 -2.07 7.56
N LEU A 401 0.38 -1.94 7.13
CA LEU A 401 1.13 -0.69 7.25
C LEU A 401 0.50 0.47 6.47
N ARG A 402 -0.11 0.21 5.31
CA ARG A 402 -0.86 1.24 4.56
C ARG A 402 -2.12 1.67 5.31
N ARG A 403 -2.84 0.73 5.92
CA ARG A 403 -4.01 1.03 6.75
C ARG A 403 -3.63 1.87 7.96
N ILE A 404 -2.54 1.50 8.65
CA ILE A 404 -1.99 2.28 9.78
C ILE A 404 -1.55 3.66 9.32
N ALA A 405 -0.85 3.77 8.18
CA ALA A 405 -0.44 5.06 7.63
C ALA A 405 -1.65 5.96 7.37
N HIS A 406 -2.71 5.41 6.78
CA HIS A 406 -3.94 6.13 6.50
C HIS A 406 -4.61 6.61 7.80
N ASN A 407 -4.83 5.71 8.75
CA ASN A 407 -5.46 6.03 10.04
C ASN A 407 -4.64 7.05 10.84
N ALA A 408 -3.32 6.87 10.95
CA ALA A 408 -2.43 7.79 11.64
C ALA A 408 -2.38 9.18 10.98
N THR A 409 -2.58 9.23 9.66
CA THR A 409 -2.66 10.49 8.93
C THR A 409 -3.98 11.21 9.21
N LEU A 410 -5.11 10.48 9.19
CA LEU A 410 -6.42 11.04 9.53
C LEU A 410 -6.45 11.55 10.98
N THR A 411 -5.94 10.79 11.95
CA THR A 411 -5.89 11.23 13.35
C THR A 411 -5.00 12.46 13.53
N HIS A 412 -3.84 12.49 12.86
CA HIS A 412 -2.95 13.65 12.88
C HIS A 412 -3.63 14.89 12.31
N TRP A 413 -4.46 14.72 11.27
CA TRP A 413 -5.18 15.80 10.64
C TRP A 413 -6.38 16.30 11.45
N ASN A 414 -7.02 15.42 12.22
CA ASN A 414 -8.14 15.75 13.10
C ASN A 414 -7.69 16.34 14.46
N SER A 415 -6.39 16.40 14.74
CA SER A 415 -5.83 16.96 15.99
C SER A 415 -5.56 18.48 15.87
N PRO A 416 -5.97 19.31 16.85
CA PRO A 416 -5.59 20.73 16.90
C PRO A 416 -4.04 20.88 16.98
N PRO A 417 -3.39 21.87 16.29
CA PRO A 417 -3.88 23.18 15.89
C PRO A 417 -4.09 23.33 14.37
N HIS A 418 -4.23 22.23 13.62
CA HIS A 418 -4.37 22.27 12.16
C HIS A 418 -5.73 22.76 11.66
N TYR A 419 -6.62 23.19 12.57
CA TYR A 419 -7.78 24.03 12.31
C TYR A 419 -7.35 25.40 11.75
N THR A 420 -6.94 25.46 10.49
CA THR A 420 -6.95 26.73 9.77
C THR A 420 -8.38 27.14 9.47
N ARG A 421 -8.66 28.45 9.49
CA ARG A 421 -9.94 29.19 9.33
C ARG A 421 -10.86 28.84 8.14
N ARG A 422 -10.63 27.74 7.42
CA ARG A 422 -11.60 27.12 6.51
C ARG A 422 -11.81 25.67 6.95
N PRO A 423 -13.04 25.26 7.32
CA PRO A 423 -13.41 23.86 7.40
C PRO A 423 -13.65 23.35 5.98
N GLN A 424 -12.61 23.30 5.14
CA GLN A 424 -12.65 22.33 4.05
C GLN A 424 -12.31 21.02 4.73
N ASN A 425 -13.32 20.17 4.92
CA ASN A 425 -13.13 18.86 5.51
C ASN A 425 -11.97 18.17 4.76
N LEU A 426 -10.84 17.94 5.44
CA LEU A 426 -9.62 17.42 4.81
C LEU A 426 -9.87 16.01 4.25
N GLU A 427 -10.87 15.32 4.81
CA GLU A 427 -11.42 14.07 4.28
C GLU A 427 -12.03 14.26 2.89
N SER A 428 -12.70 15.38 2.62
CA SER A 428 -13.21 15.69 1.28
C SER A 428 -12.06 15.84 0.28
N LEU A 429 -10.94 16.49 0.66
CA LEU A 429 -9.78 16.61 -0.23
C LEU A 429 -9.14 15.26 -0.57
N LEU A 430 -9.14 14.29 0.36
CA LEU A 430 -8.66 12.93 0.09
C LEU A 430 -9.49 12.20 -0.97
N GLN A 431 -10.79 12.48 -1.00
CA GLN A 431 -11.75 11.83 -1.89
C GLN A 431 -11.66 12.37 -3.32
N LEU A 432 -11.18 13.60 -3.51
CA LEU A 432 -11.03 14.22 -4.83
C LEU A 432 -10.02 13.46 -5.70
N GLN A 433 -10.32 13.35 -7.00
CA GLN A 433 -9.45 12.68 -7.97
C GLN A 433 -9.20 13.57 -9.17
N LEU A 434 -7.92 13.72 -9.54
CA LEU A 434 -7.55 14.37 -10.79
C LEU A 434 -8.01 13.50 -11.98
N PRO A 435 -8.56 14.10 -13.05
CA PRO A 435 -8.88 13.35 -14.26
C PRO A 435 -7.61 12.72 -14.87
N SER A 436 -7.69 11.46 -15.29
CA SER A 436 -6.54 10.68 -15.77
C SER A 436 -5.82 11.28 -16.99
N LYS A 437 -6.56 11.99 -17.85
CA LYS A 437 -6.06 12.67 -19.05
C LYS A 437 -6.04 14.21 -18.91
N ALA A 438 -6.08 14.74 -17.69
CA ALA A 438 -6.02 16.18 -17.49
C ALA A 438 -4.65 16.73 -17.96
N SER A 439 -4.69 17.84 -18.70
CA SER A 439 -3.48 18.63 -18.97
C SER A 439 -2.90 19.13 -17.65
N ARG A 440 -1.59 19.44 -17.61
CA ARG A 440 -0.97 20.02 -16.40
C ARG A 440 -1.70 21.29 -15.95
N ARG A 441 -2.08 22.14 -16.91
CA ARG A 441 -2.82 23.38 -16.67
C ARG A 441 -4.16 23.11 -15.97
N ASP A 442 -4.97 22.20 -16.51
CA ASP A 442 -6.27 21.83 -15.93
C ASP A 442 -6.10 21.21 -14.54
N ALA A 443 -5.13 20.31 -14.37
CA ALA A 443 -4.86 19.66 -13.09
C ALA A 443 -4.41 20.67 -12.01
N THR A 444 -3.51 21.59 -12.35
CA THR A 444 -3.05 22.63 -11.43
C THR A 444 -4.18 23.57 -11.03
N MET A 445 -5.01 23.99 -11.99
CA MET A 445 -6.16 24.84 -11.72
C MET A 445 -7.14 24.17 -10.75
N LEU A 446 -7.48 22.90 -10.98
CA LEU A 446 -8.31 22.11 -10.07
C LEU A 446 -7.68 22.04 -8.66
N CYS A 447 -6.38 21.74 -8.57
CA CYS A 447 -5.69 21.71 -7.28
C CYS A 447 -5.74 23.07 -6.55
N ARG A 448 -5.60 24.19 -7.27
CA ARG A 448 -5.72 25.53 -6.67
C ARG A 448 -7.12 25.83 -6.18
N LEU A 449 -8.15 25.48 -6.96
CA LEU A 449 -9.55 25.65 -6.57
C LEU A 449 -9.88 24.81 -5.33
N TRP A 450 -9.48 23.55 -5.33
CA TRP A 450 -9.71 22.62 -4.23
C TRP A 450 -9.02 23.07 -2.93
N VAL A 451 -7.75 23.48 -2.98
CA VAL A 451 -7.04 24.03 -1.79
C VAL A 451 -7.51 25.44 -1.43
N GLY A 452 -8.22 26.13 -2.33
CA GLY A 452 -8.71 27.48 -2.10
C GLY A 452 -7.65 28.58 -2.28
N VAL A 453 -6.68 28.35 -3.15
CA VAL A 453 -5.53 29.23 -3.44
C VAL A 453 -5.45 29.61 -4.93
N ALA A 454 -6.60 29.59 -5.61
CA ALA A 454 -6.74 30.12 -6.96
C ALA A 454 -6.53 31.64 -6.95
N PHE A 455 -5.92 32.19 -8.01
CA PHE A 455 -5.54 33.61 -8.10
C PHE A 455 -6.73 34.54 -8.38
N THR A 456 -7.77 34.47 -7.55
CA THR A 456 -8.87 35.45 -7.50
C THR A 456 -8.38 36.79 -6.94
N ASN A 457 -8.98 37.93 -7.27
CA ASN A 457 -8.58 39.23 -6.73
C ASN A 457 -8.58 39.25 -5.19
N SER A 458 -9.54 38.58 -4.53
CA SER A 458 -9.54 38.48 -3.05
C SER A 458 -8.32 37.72 -2.50
N PHE A 459 -7.92 36.63 -3.16
CA PHE A 459 -6.73 35.88 -2.77
C PHE A 459 -5.44 36.64 -3.12
N SER A 460 -5.36 37.21 -4.33
CA SER A 460 -4.22 37.99 -4.81
C SER A 460 -3.96 39.23 -3.93
N TYR A 461 -5.01 39.95 -3.52
CA TYR A 461 -4.91 41.06 -2.57
C TYR A 461 -4.36 40.59 -1.21
N ARG A 462 -4.86 39.46 -0.69
CA ARG A 462 -4.39 38.89 0.59
C ARG A 462 -2.90 38.53 0.57
N ILE A 463 -2.36 38.15 -0.58
CA ILE A 463 -0.94 37.81 -0.75
C ILE A 463 -0.10 38.98 -1.28
N GLY A 464 -0.67 40.19 -1.37
CA GLY A 464 0.02 41.41 -1.81
C GLY A 464 0.36 41.46 -3.31
N MET A 465 -0.38 40.73 -4.15
CA MET A 465 -0.19 40.69 -5.61
C MET A 465 -1.22 41.51 -6.40
N ALA A 466 -2.25 42.05 -5.75
CA ALA A 466 -3.27 42.88 -6.36
C ALA A 466 -3.62 44.05 -5.43
N ASP A 467 -4.02 45.18 -6.00
CA ASP A 467 -4.32 46.41 -5.26
C ASP A 467 -5.73 46.40 -4.63
N SER A 468 -6.61 45.53 -5.13
CA SER A 468 -8.00 45.42 -4.66
C SER A 468 -8.47 43.96 -4.58
N SER A 469 -9.36 43.68 -3.64
CA SER A 469 -10.03 42.38 -3.50
C SER A 469 -11.35 42.27 -4.28
N LYS A 470 -11.77 43.35 -4.95
CA LYS A 470 -13.07 43.47 -5.63
C LYS A 470 -13.06 42.84 -7.02
N CYS A 471 -14.22 42.41 -7.48
CA CYS A 471 -14.46 41.94 -8.84
C CYS A 471 -14.66 43.13 -9.77
N ASP A 472 -13.98 43.12 -10.92
CA ASP A 472 -13.98 44.23 -11.88
C ASP A 472 -15.36 44.51 -12.49
N ASN A 473 -16.29 43.54 -12.46
CA ASN A 473 -17.62 43.67 -13.06
C ASN A 473 -18.71 44.14 -12.09
N CYS A 474 -18.66 43.71 -10.83
CA CYS A 474 -19.76 43.90 -9.89
C CYS A 474 -19.32 44.47 -8.53
N ASN A 475 -18.05 44.81 -8.37
CA ASN A 475 -17.46 45.43 -7.18
C ASN A 475 -17.59 44.67 -5.85
N SER A 476 -18.21 43.49 -5.82
CA SER A 476 -18.18 42.61 -4.65
C SER A 476 -16.81 41.92 -4.51
N ALA A 477 -16.49 41.42 -3.31
CA ALA A 477 -15.25 40.68 -3.08
C ALA A 477 -15.14 39.45 -4.01
N GLU A 478 -14.10 39.41 -4.84
CA GLU A 478 -13.90 38.35 -5.82
C GLU A 478 -13.33 37.10 -5.15
N THR A 479 -14.20 36.30 -4.54
CA THR A 479 -13.85 34.98 -3.98
C THR A 479 -14.13 33.86 -4.98
N ILE A 480 -13.62 32.65 -4.69
CA ILE A 480 -13.94 31.46 -5.49
C ILE A 480 -15.46 31.22 -5.52
N ASP A 481 -16.12 31.32 -4.37
CA ASP A 481 -17.57 31.20 -4.25
C ASP A 481 -18.29 32.28 -5.08
N HIS A 482 -17.84 33.53 -5.01
CA HIS A 482 -18.38 34.59 -5.86
C HIS A 482 -18.27 34.24 -7.36
N LEU A 483 -17.09 33.84 -7.85
CA LEU A 483 -16.88 33.54 -9.26
C LEU A 483 -17.71 32.34 -9.75
N LEU A 484 -17.84 31.30 -8.93
CA LEU A 484 -18.52 30.06 -9.32
C LEU A 484 -20.04 30.13 -9.10
N CYS A 485 -20.51 30.85 -8.08
CA CYS A 485 -21.90 30.80 -7.61
C CYS A 485 -22.69 32.10 -7.85
N HIS A 486 -22.05 33.28 -7.81
CA HIS A 486 -22.78 34.55 -7.69
C HIS A 486 -22.49 35.61 -8.78
N CYS A 487 -21.29 35.65 -9.36
CA CYS A 487 -20.87 36.72 -10.28
C CYS A 487 -21.81 36.85 -11.51
N PRO A 488 -22.43 38.01 -11.76
CA PRO A 488 -23.37 38.19 -12.89
C PRO A 488 -22.72 37.95 -14.26
N ARG A 489 -21.41 38.25 -14.39
CA ARG A 489 -20.64 38.07 -15.63
C ARG A 489 -20.70 36.64 -16.19
N TYR A 490 -20.81 35.63 -15.33
CA TYR A 490 -20.75 34.22 -15.71
C TYR A 490 -22.11 33.52 -15.60
N GLU A 491 -23.22 34.27 -15.51
CA GLU A 491 -24.53 33.70 -15.25
C GLU A 491 -24.96 32.67 -16.32
N GLN A 492 -24.75 32.99 -17.60
CA GLN A 492 -25.17 32.11 -18.70
C GLN A 492 -24.42 30.78 -18.70
N ASP A 493 -23.09 30.80 -18.57
CA ASP A 493 -22.28 29.59 -18.47
C ASP A 493 -22.57 28.81 -17.18
N ARG A 494 -22.88 29.52 -16.08
CA ARG A 494 -23.22 28.91 -14.80
C ARG A 494 -24.53 28.13 -14.88
N ARG A 495 -25.53 28.60 -15.65
CA ARG A 495 -26.78 27.84 -15.90
C ARG A 495 -26.48 26.48 -16.54
N THR A 496 -25.56 26.44 -17.51
CA THR A 496 -25.11 25.18 -18.14
C THR A 496 -24.46 24.25 -17.12
N LEU A 497 -23.56 24.78 -16.27
CA LEU A 497 -22.94 24.02 -15.18
C LEU A 497 -23.99 23.51 -14.18
N GLN A 498 -24.95 24.34 -13.79
CA GLN A 498 -26.05 23.98 -12.89
C GLN A 498 -26.89 22.83 -13.44
N CYS A 499 -27.29 22.90 -14.71
CA CYS A 499 -28.03 21.83 -15.36
C CYS A 499 -27.24 20.51 -15.39
N ALA A 500 -25.94 20.57 -15.69
CA ALA A 500 -25.08 19.39 -15.70
C ALA A 500 -24.95 18.76 -14.30
N LEU A 501 -24.77 19.57 -13.25
CA LEU A 501 -24.63 19.08 -11.88
C LEU A 501 -25.95 18.61 -11.26
N ARG A 502 -27.10 19.23 -11.59
CA ARG A 502 -28.42 18.78 -11.13
C ARG A 502 -28.76 17.37 -11.60
N ARG A 503 -28.34 16.99 -12.81
CA ARG A 503 -28.53 15.62 -13.33
C ARG A 503 -27.74 14.54 -12.57
N LEU A 504 -26.76 14.94 -11.75
CA LEU A 504 -25.90 14.01 -11.02
C LEU A 504 -26.32 13.86 -9.56
N ASP A 505 -26.98 14.87 -8.98
CA ASP A 505 -27.30 14.99 -7.55
C ASP A 505 -28.24 16.20 -7.30
N ASP A 506 -29.12 16.09 -6.31
CA ASP A 506 -30.13 17.08 -5.92
C ASP A 506 -29.66 18.12 -4.88
N ARG A 507 -28.40 18.04 -4.40
CA ARG A 507 -27.85 19.06 -3.47
C ARG A 507 -28.02 20.51 -3.97
N PRO A 508 -28.11 21.51 -3.08
CA PRO A 508 -28.16 22.92 -3.51
C PRO A 508 -26.89 23.32 -4.28
N PHE A 509 -27.03 24.25 -5.23
CA PHE A 509 -25.88 24.73 -6.01
C PHE A 509 -25.01 25.67 -5.17
N THR A 510 -24.00 25.11 -4.52
CA THR A 510 -23.04 25.82 -3.67
C THR A 510 -21.61 25.53 -4.13
N GLN A 511 -20.63 26.31 -3.66
CA GLN A 511 -19.21 26.03 -3.91
C GLN A 511 -18.83 24.61 -3.47
N GLU A 512 -19.43 24.09 -2.39
CA GLU A 512 -19.20 22.72 -1.92
C GLU A 512 -19.76 21.67 -2.88
N LYS A 513 -20.92 21.90 -3.50
CA LYS A 513 -21.42 20.98 -4.55
C LYS A 513 -20.47 20.94 -5.75
N ILE A 514 -19.90 22.09 -6.13
CA ILE A 514 -19.04 22.21 -7.31
C ILE A 514 -17.64 21.62 -7.06
N LEU A 515 -17.02 21.93 -5.93
CA LEU A 515 -15.62 21.61 -5.63
C LEU A 515 -15.44 20.46 -4.63
N GLY A 516 -16.51 20.01 -3.98
CA GLY A 516 -16.47 18.98 -2.95
C GLY A 516 -16.50 17.56 -3.49
N ALA A 517 -16.57 16.62 -2.54
CA ALA A 517 -16.61 15.20 -2.85
C ALA A 517 -17.98 14.75 -3.37
N TRP A 518 -17.96 13.65 -4.13
CA TRP A 518 -19.13 13.01 -4.71
C TRP A 518 -19.17 11.55 -4.25
N SER A 519 -20.37 11.03 -3.99
CA SER A 519 -20.58 9.65 -3.50
C SER A 519 -20.10 8.59 -4.49
N GLN A 520 -20.33 8.80 -5.79
CA GLN A 520 -19.92 7.90 -6.86
C GLN A 520 -18.76 8.48 -7.66
N SER A 521 -17.75 7.64 -7.97
CA SER A 521 -16.60 8.04 -8.78
C SER A 521 -16.99 8.51 -10.20
N ALA A 522 -18.00 7.87 -10.80
CA ALA A 522 -18.51 8.26 -12.12
C ALA A 522 -19.11 9.68 -12.10
N SER A 523 -19.91 10.00 -11.08
CA SER A 523 -20.47 11.34 -10.87
C SER A 523 -19.37 12.37 -10.61
N ALA A 524 -18.37 12.03 -9.80
CA ALA A 524 -17.22 12.90 -9.55
C ALA A 524 -16.48 13.29 -10.85
N GLN A 525 -16.26 12.32 -11.74
CA GLN A 525 -15.61 12.56 -13.03
C GLN A 525 -16.46 13.43 -13.95
N LYS A 526 -17.77 13.18 -14.03
CA LYS A 526 -18.70 13.98 -14.83
C LYS A 526 -18.78 15.43 -14.32
N ALA A 527 -18.88 15.61 -13.00
CA ALA A 527 -18.89 16.93 -12.37
C ALA A 527 -17.60 17.70 -12.62
N THR A 528 -16.43 17.04 -12.46
CA THR A 528 -15.13 17.67 -12.71
C THR A 528 -14.97 18.07 -14.17
N ARG A 529 -15.47 17.27 -15.13
CA ARG A 529 -15.47 17.63 -16.56
C ARG A 529 -16.36 18.82 -16.84
N ALA A 530 -17.58 18.85 -16.28
CA ALA A 530 -18.49 19.99 -16.43
C ALA A 530 -17.88 21.28 -15.87
N LEU A 531 -17.20 21.20 -14.71
CA LEU A 531 -16.46 22.32 -14.13
C LEU A 531 -15.34 22.81 -15.05
N LEU A 532 -14.52 21.91 -15.60
CA LEU A 532 -13.46 22.29 -16.54
C LEU A 532 -14.00 22.94 -17.81
N GLN A 533 -15.15 22.47 -18.32
CA GLN A 533 -15.82 23.08 -19.47
C GLN A 533 -16.30 24.50 -19.15
N TYR A 534 -16.94 24.70 -17.99
CA TYR A 534 -17.34 26.02 -17.49
C TYR A 534 -16.14 26.97 -17.37
N LEU A 535 -15.03 26.51 -16.79
CA LEU A 535 -13.83 27.34 -16.59
C LEU A 535 -13.19 27.75 -17.93
N LYS A 536 -13.26 26.90 -18.95
CA LYS A 536 -12.79 27.21 -20.31
C LYS A 536 -13.71 28.18 -21.04
N ALA A 537 -15.04 27.97 -20.95
CA ALA A 537 -16.04 28.85 -21.57
C ALA A 537 -15.96 30.29 -21.02
N THR A 538 -15.71 30.42 -19.72
CA THR A 538 -15.61 31.72 -19.03
C THR A 538 -14.23 32.37 -19.10
N SER A 539 -13.25 31.75 -19.76
CA SER A 539 -11.82 32.12 -19.77
C SER A 539 -11.19 32.23 -18.37
N LEU A 540 -11.88 31.76 -17.32
CA LEU A 540 -11.34 31.68 -15.96
C LEU A 540 -10.16 30.70 -15.89
N SER A 541 -10.10 29.74 -16.82
CA SER A 541 -8.98 28.81 -16.96
C SER A 541 -7.63 29.46 -17.20
N ASP A 542 -7.63 30.67 -17.76
CA ASP A 542 -6.40 31.39 -18.09
C ASP A 542 -5.93 32.28 -16.95
N ARG A 543 -6.86 32.70 -16.09
CA ARG A 543 -6.62 33.65 -15.00
C ARG A 543 -6.32 32.98 -13.65
N LEU A 544 -6.99 31.88 -13.32
CA LEU A 544 -6.92 31.19 -12.00
C LEU A 544 -5.76 30.18 -11.91
#